data_AF-A0A7X7H5Z3-F1
#
_entry.id   AF-A0A7X7H5Z3-F1
#
_cell.length_a   1.000
_cell.length_b   1.000
_cell.length_c   1.000
_cell.angle_alpha   90.00
_cell.angle_beta   90.00
_cell.angle_gamma   90.00
#
_symmetry.space_group_name_H-M   'P 1'
#
loop_
_entity.id
_entity.type
_entity.pdbx_description
1 polymer ?
#
loop_
_entity_poly.entity_id
_entity_poly.type
_entity_poly.pdbx_seq_one_letter_code
_entity_poly.pdbx_strand_id
1 'polypeptide(L)'
;MKKLSILALFAASCMMMLSACSEKFSAEDLMLNPEQFVASYEGKPIALYTATNKNGMVVQITNYGSRVASIIVPDKDNNPVDVIVGHDNINSYLNTA
;
A
#
# COMPACT_ATOMS: atom_id res chain seq x y z
N MET A 1 49.44 22.17 9.31
CA MET A 1 48.92 21.45 8.13
C MET A 1 48.20 20.14 8.46
N LYS A 2 48.64 19.35 9.46
CA LYS A 2 47.95 18.09 9.87
C LYS A 2 46.54 18.29 10.47
N LYS A 3 46.28 19.41 11.15
CA LYS A 3 44.96 19.75 11.74
C LYS A 3 43.88 20.06 10.69
N LEU A 4 44.26 20.54 9.51
CA LEU A 4 43.34 20.86 8.41
C LEU A 4 42.90 19.60 7.64
N SER A 5 43.75 18.58 7.59
CA SER A 5 43.44 17.29 6.97
C SER A 5 42.52 16.44 7.87
N ILE A 6 42.67 16.52 9.19
CA ILE A 6 41.79 15.83 10.16
C ILE A 6 40.37 16.44 10.19
N LEU A 7 40.23 17.76 10.01
CA LEU A 7 38.92 18.43 9.97
C LEU A 7 38.11 18.06 8.72
N ALA A 8 38.78 17.77 7.59
CA ALA A 8 38.14 17.30 6.35
C ALA A 8 37.62 15.85 6.47
N LEU A 9 38.30 15.00 7.26
CA LEU A 9 37.88 13.62 7.53
C LEU A 9 36.63 13.55 8.43
N PHE A 10 36.45 14.48 9.36
CA PHE A 10 35.22 14.58 10.16
C PHE A 10 34.04 15.15 9.38
N ALA A 11 34.26 16.08 8.46
CA ALA A 11 33.20 16.63 7.59
C ALA A 11 32.66 15.58 6.60
N ALA A 12 33.51 14.69 6.07
CA ALA A 12 33.10 13.62 5.16
C ALA A 12 32.27 12.53 5.86
N SER A 13 32.54 12.26 7.15
CA SER A 13 31.78 11.27 7.94
C SER A 13 30.37 11.74 8.33
N CYS A 14 30.13 13.05 8.42
CA CYS A 14 28.79 13.59 8.70
C CYS A 14 27.88 13.61 7.46
N MET A 15 28.44 13.59 6.25
CA MET A 15 27.66 13.71 5.01
C MET A 15 26.95 12.40 4.61
N MET A 16 27.41 11.23 5.13
CA MET A 16 26.79 9.93 4.86
C MET A 16 25.59 9.59 5.76
N MET A 17 25.28 10.42 6.76
CA MET A 17 24.23 10.14 7.76
C MET A 17 22.88 10.85 7.48
N LEU A 18 22.74 11.58 6.38
CA LEU A 18 21.50 12.35 6.09
C LEU A 18 20.52 11.64 5.13
N SER A 19 20.83 10.45 4.62
CA SER A 19 19.97 9.73 3.66
C SER A 19 19.07 8.66 4.29
N ALA A 20 18.96 8.56 5.61
CA ALA A 20 18.27 7.44 6.25
C ALA A 20 16.76 7.62 6.49
N CYS A 21 16.14 8.76 6.15
CA CYS A 21 14.71 8.94 6.41
C CYS A 21 13.98 9.56 5.22
N SER A 22 13.25 8.72 4.47
CA SER A 22 11.82 8.93 4.16
C SER A 22 11.35 7.80 3.22
N GLU A 23 11.11 6.60 3.76
CA GLU A 23 10.18 5.69 3.08
C GLU A 23 8.79 6.29 3.27
N LYS A 24 8.25 6.88 2.20
CA LYS A 24 6.88 7.39 2.19
C LYS A 24 5.96 6.20 1.96
N PHE A 25 5.30 5.76 3.01
CA PHE A 25 4.22 4.78 2.94
C PHE A 25 3.12 5.30 2.00
N SER A 26 2.78 4.52 0.96
CA SER A 26 1.85 4.94 -0.10
C SER A 26 0.60 4.07 -0.15
N ALA A 27 -0.41 4.49 -0.91
CA ALA A 27 -1.68 3.76 -1.00
C ALA A 27 -1.48 2.35 -1.58
N GLU A 28 -0.52 2.19 -2.47
CA GLU A 28 -0.15 0.93 -3.10
C GLU A 28 0.31 -0.13 -2.08
N ASP A 29 0.95 0.28 -0.98
CA ASP A 29 1.40 -0.61 0.08
C ASP A 29 0.25 -1.25 0.87
N LEU A 30 -0.93 -0.63 0.83
CA LEU A 30 -2.17 -1.13 1.45
C LEU A 30 -3.06 -1.90 0.49
N MET A 31 -2.76 -1.90 -0.81
CA MET A 31 -3.62 -2.55 -1.79
C MET A 31 -3.61 -4.07 -1.62
N LEU A 32 -4.80 -4.66 -1.65
CA LEU A 32 -5.01 -6.10 -1.68
C LEU A 32 -4.40 -6.70 -2.95
N ASN A 33 -3.78 -7.87 -2.80
CA ASN A 33 -3.18 -8.62 -3.90
C ASN A 33 -4.29 -9.21 -4.80
N PRO A 34 -4.39 -8.83 -6.10
CA PRO A 34 -5.40 -9.37 -7.01
C PRO A 34 -5.35 -10.88 -7.17
N GLU A 35 -4.17 -11.51 -7.04
CA GLU A 35 -4.02 -12.97 -7.14
C GLU A 35 -4.79 -13.72 -6.04
N GLN A 36 -4.94 -13.11 -4.85
CA GLN A 36 -5.72 -13.67 -3.75
C GLN A 36 -7.24 -13.64 -4.00
N PHE A 37 -7.67 -13.04 -5.12
CA PHE A 37 -9.06 -12.94 -5.52
C PHE A 37 -9.38 -13.70 -6.82
N VAL A 38 -8.42 -14.42 -7.39
CA VAL A 38 -8.64 -15.24 -8.58
C VAL A 38 -9.29 -16.57 -8.17
N ALA A 39 -10.55 -16.78 -8.53
CA ALA A 39 -11.29 -18.01 -8.27
C ALA A 39 -12.41 -18.22 -9.30
N SER A 40 -13.21 -19.27 -9.11
CA SER A 40 -14.44 -19.52 -9.86
C SER A 40 -15.57 -19.92 -8.90
N TYR A 41 -16.76 -19.36 -9.10
CA TYR A 41 -17.96 -19.71 -8.36
C TYR A 41 -19.09 -19.99 -9.34
N GLU A 42 -19.66 -21.20 -9.28
CA GLU A 42 -20.70 -21.67 -10.22
C GLU A 42 -20.29 -21.53 -11.70
N GLY A 43 -19.01 -21.78 -12.00
CA GLY A 43 -18.47 -21.67 -13.36
C GLY A 43 -18.24 -20.24 -13.84
N LYS A 44 -18.45 -19.23 -13.00
CA LYS A 44 -18.18 -17.81 -13.30
C LYS A 44 -16.86 -17.37 -12.67
N PRO A 45 -15.98 -16.68 -13.42
CA PRO A 45 -14.70 -16.22 -12.89
C PRO A 45 -14.89 -15.10 -11.86
N ILE A 46 -14.08 -15.15 -10.81
CA ILE A 46 -13.97 -14.09 -9.80
C ILE A 46 -12.62 -13.39 -9.95
N ALA A 47 -12.63 -12.07 -9.80
CA ALA A 47 -11.46 -11.21 -9.83
C ALA A 47 -11.65 -10.00 -8.89
N LEU A 48 -10.53 -9.29 -8.67
CA LEU A 48 -10.48 -8.00 -7.99
C LEU A 48 -10.21 -6.88 -9.01
N TYR A 49 -10.91 -5.77 -8.88
CA TYR A 49 -10.81 -4.60 -9.73
C TYR A 49 -10.40 -3.40 -8.88
N THR A 50 -9.44 -2.62 -9.36
CA THR A 50 -8.96 -1.41 -8.69
C THR A 50 -9.41 -0.17 -9.44
N ALA A 51 -10.03 0.77 -8.74
CA ALA A 51 -10.33 2.11 -9.23
C ALA A 51 -9.53 3.14 -8.44
N THR A 52 -8.90 4.09 -9.13
CA THR A 52 -8.13 5.18 -8.51
C THR A 52 -8.67 6.53 -8.96
N ASN A 53 -8.47 7.57 -8.14
CA ASN A 53 -8.76 8.94 -8.54
C ASN A 53 -7.52 9.83 -8.45
N LYS A 54 -7.63 11.05 -8.99
CA LYS A 54 -6.55 12.04 -8.97
C LYS A 54 -6.21 12.61 -7.58
N ASN A 55 -6.98 12.27 -6.55
CA ASN A 55 -6.86 12.80 -5.19
C ASN A 55 -6.25 11.76 -4.22
N GLY A 56 -5.67 10.67 -4.73
CA GLY A 56 -5.00 9.65 -3.91
C GLY A 56 -5.94 8.63 -3.25
N MET A 57 -7.20 8.54 -3.69
CA MET A 57 -8.11 7.48 -3.26
C MET A 57 -7.98 6.24 -4.14
N VAL A 58 -8.01 5.07 -3.51
CA VAL A 58 -8.04 3.76 -4.17
C VAL A 58 -9.23 2.97 -3.63
N VAL A 59 -9.99 2.34 -4.52
CA VAL A 59 -11.09 1.44 -4.16
C VAL A 59 -10.87 0.10 -4.86
N GLN A 60 -10.90 -0.99 -4.10
CA GLN A 60 -10.79 -2.34 -4.66
C GLN A 60 -12.10 -3.10 -4.47
N ILE A 61 -12.61 -3.67 -5.56
CA ILE A 61 -13.94 -4.27 -5.65
C ILE A 61 -13.82 -5.66 -6.26
N THR A 62 -14.43 -6.66 -5.63
CA THR A 62 -14.56 -7.98 -6.26
C THR A 62 -15.88 -8.08 -7.03
N ASN A 63 -15.86 -8.74 -8.19
CA ASN A 63 -17.09 -9.06 -8.92
C ASN A 63 -17.93 -10.16 -8.25
N TYR A 64 -17.45 -10.78 -7.17
CA TYR A 64 -18.25 -11.68 -6.34
C TYR A 64 -19.21 -10.89 -5.43
N GLY A 65 -20.45 -10.71 -5.89
CA GLY A 65 -21.48 -9.96 -5.18
C GLY A 65 -21.24 -8.45 -5.13
N SER A 66 -20.36 -7.92 -6.00
CA SER A 66 -19.99 -6.50 -6.08
C SER A 66 -19.53 -5.91 -4.74
N ARG A 67 -18.83 -6.72 -3.94
CA ARG A 67 -18.36 -6.29 -2.61
C ARG A 67 -17.15 -5.38 -2.74
N VAL A 68 -17.17 -4.29 -1.99
CA VAL A 68 -16.00 -3.44 -1.81
C VAL A 68 -15.09 -4.13 -0.79
N ALA A 69 -13.89 -4.49 -1.23
CA ALA A 69 -12.91 -5.22 -0.43
C ALA A 69 -11.95 -4.28 0.32
N SER A 70 -11.69 -3.09 -0.23
CA SER A 70 -10.84 -2.07 0.39
C SER A 70 -11.21 -0.66 -0.12
N ILE A 71 -11.13 0.34 0.77
CA ILE A 71 -11.17 1.77 0.41
C ILE A 71 -10.01 2.46 1.10
N ILE A 72 -9.00 2.83 0.33
CA ILE A 72 -7.82 3.54 0.83
C ILE A 72 -8.00 5.03 0.53
N VAL A 73 -7.92 5.85 1.57
CA VAL A 73 -8.05 7.31 1.50
C VAL A 73 -6.92 8.00 2.27
N PRO A 74 -6.49 9.19 1.85
CA PRO A 74 -5.57 9.99 2.64
C PRO A 74 -6.27 10.51 3.90
N ASP A 75 -5.61 10.37 5.05
CA ASP A 75 -6.01 11.01 6.31
C ASP A 75 -5.68 12.51 6.33
N LYS A 76 -5.87 13.16 7.48
CA LYS A 76 -5.59 14.59 7.67
C LYS A 76 -4.13 15.00 7.43
N ASP A 77 -3.20 14.06 7.57
CA ASP A 77 -1.76 14.27 7.39
C ASP A 77 -1.28 13.72 6.02
N ASN A 78 -2.22 13.32 5.14
CA ASN A 78 -2.02 12.65 3.86
C ASN A 78 -1.40 11.24 3.95
N ASN A 79 -1.49 10.57 5.10
CA ASN A 79 -1.13 9.17 5.17
C ASN A 79 -2.27 8.32 4.60
N PRO A 80 -1.98 7.30 3.79
CA PRO A 80 -3.00 6.40 3.27
C PRO A 80 -3.52 5.50 4.41
N VAL A 81 -4.84 5.34 4.48
CA VAL A 81 -5.52 4.49 5.46
C VAL A 81 -6.65 3.73 4.76
N ASP A 82 -6.71 2.40 4.97
CA ASP A 82 -7.89 1.61 4.59
C ASP A 82 -9.00 1.80 5.63
N VAL A 83 -10.17 2.24 5.18
CA VAL A 83 -11.31 2.55 6.04
C VAL A 83 -12.41 1.49 6.01
N ILE A 84 -12.20 0.38 5.32
CA ILE A 84 -13.13 -0.76 5.31
C ILE A 84 -12.56 -1.93 6.12
N VAL A 85 -13.46 -2.57 6.88
CA VAL A 85 -13.21 -3.89 7.45
C VAL A 85 -13.66 -4.93 6.44
N GLY A 86 -12.71 -5.64 5.84
CA GLY A 86 -12.93 -6.66 4.82
C GLY A 86 -12.07 -7.89 5.03
N HIS A 87 -11.99 -8.73 4.00
CA HIS A 87 -11.05 -9.86 3.94
C HIS A 87 -10.02 -9.65 2.84
N ASP A 88 -8.84 -10.23 3.05
CA ASP A 88 -7.69 -10.08 2.15
C ASP A 88 -7.69 -11.07 0.97
N ASN A 89 -8.68 -11.97 0.89
CA ASN A 89 -8.77 -12.99 -0.16
C ASN A 89 -10.21 -13.43 -0.42
N ILE A 90 -10.45 -14.01 -1.59
CA ILE A 90 -11.79 -14.47 -2.00
C ILE A 90 -12.31 -15.66 -1.19
N ASN A 91 -11.43 -16.55 -0.73
CA ASN A 91 -11.86 -17.72 0.04
C ASN A 91 -12.53 -17.33 1.35
N SER A 92 -12.07 -16.26 2.02
CA SER A 92 -12.73 -15.76 3.22
C SER A 92 -14.16 -15.30 2.91
N TYR A 93 -14.38 -14.57 1.81
CA TYR A 93 -15.74 -14.17 1.40
C TYR A 93 -16.65 -15.36 1.03
N LEU A 94 -16.09 -16.44 0.46
CA LEU A 94 -16.83 -17.64 0.10
C LEU A 94 -17.22 -18.50 1.32
N ASN A 95 -16.45 -18.40 2.41
CA ASN A 95 -16.65 -19.19 3.63
C ASN A 95 -17.36 -18.41 4.75
N THR A 96 -17.78 -17.18 4.49
CA THR A 96 -18.63 -16.41 5.40
C THR A 96 -20.07 -16.86 5.22
N ALA A 97 -20.55 -17.67 6.17
CA ALA A 97 -21.92 -18.18 6.26
C ALA A 97 -22.89 -17.14 6.88
#